data_AF-A0A6G4ZHU5-F1
#
_entry.id   AF-A0A6G4ZHU5-F1
#
_cell.length_a   1.000
_cell.length_b   1.000
_cell.length_c   1.000
_cell.angle_alpha   90.00
_cell.angle_beta   90.00
_cell.angle_gamma   90.00
#
_symmetry.space_group_name_H-M   'P 1'
#
loop_
_entity.id
_entity.type
_entity.pdbx_description
1 polymer ?
#
loop_
_entity_poly.entity_id
_entity_poly.type
_entity_poly.pdbx_seq_one_letter_code
_entity_poly.pdbx_strand_id
1 'polypeptide(L)'
;MIDYFKELNIQIDASDNEVKKAYFNMTKKYPPEKFPKEYRVIRDAYETLIDKSKRDAYILETFDIEIKNILNEGIDLAKSEKYDLAALNFEKVLKKYPDNSKVKKDLAVCLMRGRNYKKSSKILKELVIREPNNIEYYKLLINAYGDNYDLKNLESVLKKSLNLKNVEVDFYLKLFEIYNESELRDYTKAIKVLKDGLENKNINSKKYKLYLKFLDLSDRLDCKDDFNKGCEALSGIILKDNYEEVKSSILNLLDRILKEFHFKNGVRLTSTALVLMDEKKDVETLEKIMSLRRSFLELSMLYEDKSINEDFKKVVFYNAVSKFLKDDIKFNKDFERINQNFFNNFNFENDELVKSIGKLKNDYRNVYLETRKLSDKVLGRYSKVQKIKEEKNVPKEFYSNRREGNPVKILFRKVINSFRDK
;
A
#
# COMPACT_ATOMS: atom_id res chain seq x y z
N MET A 1 -44.02 14.90 20.08
CA MET A 1 -43.78 13.99 18.94
C MET A 1 -45.10 13.81 18.22
N ILE A 2 -45.12 13.86 16.87
CA ILE A 2 -46.37 13.69 16.09
C ILE A 2 -46.74 12.21 16.10
N ASP A 3 -48.03 11.91 16.23
CA ASP A 3 -48.59 10.55 16.19
C ASP A 3 -49.02 10.20 14.75
N TYR A 4 -48.15 9.52 14.01
CA TYR A 4 -48.35 9.23 12.59
C TYR A 4 -49.54 8.28 12.33
N PHE A 5 -49.94 7.46 13.31
CA PHE A 5 -51.13 6.63 13.18
C PHE A 5 -52.40 7.49 13.22
N LYS A 6 -52.43 8.50 14.08
CA LYS A 6 -53.52 9.49 14.13
C LYS A 6 -53.56 10.34 12.86
N GLU A 7 -52.42 10.80 12.36
CA GLU A 7 -52.36 11.60 11.12
C GLU A 7 -52.91 10.85 9.89
N LEU A 8 -52.70 9.53 9.82
CA LEU A 8 -53.29 8.69 8.78
C LEU A 8 -54.66 8.11 9.16
N ASN A 9 -55.18 8.39 10.35
CA ASN A 9 -56.43 7.87 10.88
C ASN A 9 -56.53 6.33 10.82
N ILE A 10 -55.49 5.66 11.32
CA ILE A 10 -55.36 4.20 11.41
C ILE A 10 -54.93 3.78 12.81
N GLN A 11 -55.11 2.51 13.15
CA GLN A 11 -54.66 1.93 14.42
C GLN A 11 -53.18 1.49 14.35
N ILE A 12 -52.55 1.29 15.52
CA ILE A 12 -51.13 0.91 15.63
C ILE A 12 -50.85 -0.47 15.00
N ASP A 13 -51.83 -1.38 15.01
CA ASP A 13 -51.77 -2.73 14.45
C ASP A 13 -52.13 -2.79 12.95
N ALA A 14 -52.30 -1.64 12.30
CA ALA A 14 -52.68 -1.56 10.89
C ALA A 14 -51.70 -2.30 9.96
N SER A 15 -52.28 -3.07 9.05
CA SER A 15 -51.59 -3.77 7.97
C SER A 15 -51.06 -2.80 6.91
N ASP A 16 -50.09 -3.26 6.11
CA ASP A 16 -49.50 -2.45 5.02
C ASP A 16 -50.55 -1.97 4.01
N ASN A 17 -51.59 -2.77 3.79
CA ASN A 17 -52.70 -2.41 2.92
C ASN A 17 -53.55 -1.28 3.51
N GLU A 18 -53.76 -1.27 4.82
CA GLU A 18 -54.47 -0.20 5.51
C GLU A 18 -53.67 1.10 5.50
N VAL A 19 -52.35 1.03 5.73
CA VAL A 19 -51.44 2.19 5.61
C VAL A 19 -51.50 2.80 4.20
N LYS A 20 -51.44 1.96 3.14
CA LYS A 20 -51.58 2.43 1.74
C LYS A 20 -52.93 3.08 1.45
N LYS A 21 -54.03 2.43 1.88
CA LYS A 21 -55.38 2.97 1.70
C LYS A 21 -55.57 4.29 2.44
N ALA A 22 -55.06 4.39 3.66
CA ALA A 22 -55.10 5.60 4.47
C ALA A 22 -54.34 6.75 3.83
N TYR A 23 -53.12 6.51 3.33
CA TYR A 23 -52.35 7.52 2.59
C TYR A 23 -53.11 8.02 1.36
N PHE A 24 -53.69 7.12 0.56
CA PHE A 24 -54.50 7.51 -0.60
C PHE A 24 -55.72 8.37 -0.22
N ASN A 25 -56.42 8.02 0.86
CA ASN A 25 -57.56 8.79 1.34
C ASN A 25 -57.15 10.17 1.87
N MET A 26 -56.05 10.24 2.63
CA MET A 26 -55.54 11.50 3.18
C MET A 26 -54.98 12.43 2.10
N THR A 27 -54.32 11.90 1.07
CA THR A 27 -53.83 12.71 -0.06
C THR A 27 -54.96 13.27 -0.93
N LYS A 28 -56.10 12.57 -1.05
CA LYS A 28 -57.32 13.13 -1.65
C LYS A 28 -57.92 14.27 -0.82
N LYS A 29 -57.91 14.12 0.51
CA LYS A 29 -58.44 15.12 1.43
C LYS A 29 -57.53 16.35 1.55
N TYR A 30 -56.21 16.15 1.49
CA TYR A 30 -55.18 17.17 1.62
C TYR A 30 -54.19 17.12 0.44
N PRO A 31 -54.61 17.51 -0.77
CA PRO A 31 -53.73 17.51 -1.95
C PRO A 31 -52.56 18.52 -1.78
N PRO A 32 -51.36 18.20 -2.32
CA PRO A 32 -50.14 18.99 -2.09
C PRO A 32 -50.22 20.43 -2.63
N GLU A 33 -51.02 20.65 -3.67
CA GLU A 33 -51.21 21.98 -4.29
C GLU A 33 -51.98 22.95 -3.37
N LYS A 34 -52.90 22.43 -2.55
CA LYS A 34 -53.76 23.23 -1.68
C LYS A 34 -53.34 23.18 -0.21
N PHE A 35 -52.74 22.07 0.24
CA PHE A 35 -52.38 21.80 1.63
C PHE A 35 -50.94 21.28 1.75
N PRO A 36 -49.92 22.08 1.36
CA PRO A 36 -48.54 21.60 1.29
C PRO A 36 -47.95 21.21 2.67
N LYS A 37 -48.41 21.84 3.76
CA LYS A 37 -47.91 21.55 5.12
C LYS A 37 -48.48 20.25 5.66
N GLU A 38 -49.79 20.07 5.54
CA GLU A 38 -50.51 18.87 5.97
C GLU A 38 -50.09 17.66 5.13
N TYR A 39 -49.97 17.85 3.80
CA TYR A 39 -49.49 16.81 2.91
C TYR A 39 -48.08 16.34 3.28
N ARG A 40 -47.19 17.25 3.72
CA ARG A 40 -45.85 16.87 4.19
C ARG A 40 -45.94 15.92 5.39
N VAL A 41 -46.79 16.20 6.37
CA VAL A 41 -46.97 15.32 7.54
C VAL A 41 -47.56 13.97 7.12
N ILE A 42 -48.57 13.96 6.24
CA ILE A 42 -49.18 12.73 5.69
C ILE A 42 -48.15 11.88 4.95
N ARG A 43 -47.29 12.53 4.17
CA ARG A 43 -46.20 11.88 3.45
C ARG A 43 -45.17 11.30 4.41
N ASP A 44 -44.72 12.07 5.39
CA ASP A 44 -43.75 11.62 6.40
C ASP A 44 -44.31 10.43 7.22
N ALA A 45 -45.60 10.48 7.57
CA ALA A 45 -46.31 9.39 8.22
C ALA A 45 -46.33 8.13 7.35
N TYR A 46 -46.70 8.26 6.07
CA TYR A 46 -46.70 7.13 5.14
C TYR A 46 -45.30 6.54 4.93
N GLU A 47 -44.29 7.37 4.65
CA GLU A 47 -42.90 6.93 4.44
C GLU A 47 -42.30 6.22 5.67
N THR A 48 -42.77 6.56 6.87
CA THR A 48 -42.40 5.91 8.13
C THR A 48 -43.17 4.60 8.35
N LEU A 49 -44.49 4.61 8.16
CA LEU A 49 -45.36 3.49 8.53
C LEU A 49 -45.40 2.36 7.49
N ILE A 50 -45.13 2.65 6.22
CA ILE A 50 -45.19 1.63 5.15
C ILE A 50 -44.01 0.67 5.19
N ASP A 51 -42.82 1.13 5.60
CA ASP A 51 -41.68 0.26 5.80
C ASP A 51 -41.76 -0.38 7.18
N LYS A 52 -41.82 -1.72 7.24
CA LYS A 52 -41.97 -2.45 8.50
C LYS A 52 -40.85 -2.16 9.52
N SER A 53 -39.60 -1.99 9.08
CA SER A 53 -38.50 -1.64 10.02
C SER A 53 -38.68 -0.24 10.58
N LYS A 54 -39.02 0.74 9.73
CA LYS A 54 -39.21 2.13 10.16
C LYS A 54 -40.42 2.24 11.09
N ARG A 55 -41.53 1.57 10.76
CA ARG A 55 -42.72 1.48 11.60
C ARG A 55 -42.40 0.87 12.96
N ASP A 56 -41.70 -0.27 12.99
CA ASP A 56 -41.33 -0.93 14.25
C ASP A 56 -40.40 -0.06 15.10
N ALA A 57 -39.44 0.63 14.48
CA ALA A 57 -38.58 1.58 15.17
C ALA A 57 -39.37 2.78 15.73
N TYR A 58 -40.33 3.29 14.98
CA TYR A 58 -41.22 4.35 15.43
C TYR A 58 -42.10 3.89 16.60
N ILE A 59 -42.72 2.71 16.51
CA ILE A 59 -43.54 2.17 17.59
C ILE A 59 -42.72 1.99 18.87
N LEU A 60 -41.54 1.39 18.74
CA LEU A 60 -40.62 1.19 19.85
C LEU A 60 -40.24 2.53 20.53
N GLU A 61 -39.94 3.55 19.73
CA GLU A 61 -39.51 4.85 20.24
C GLU A 61 -40.64 5.64 20.91
N THR A 62 -41.87 5.51 20.40
CA THR A 62 -43.00 6.39 20.76
C THR A 62 -44.00 5.75 21.72
N PHE A 63 -44.27 4.45 21.59
CA PHE A 63 -45.41 3.81 22.28
C PHE A 63 -45.01 2.66 23.20
N ASP A 64 -43.84 2.04 23.03
CA ASP A 64 -43.43 0.87 23.82
C ASP A 64 -42.32 1.18 24.83
N ILE A 65 -42.68 1.86 25.91
CA ILE A 65 -41.76 2.33 26.96
C ILE A 65 -40.98 1.16 27.59
N GLU A 66 -41.63 0.02 27.80
CA GLU A 66 -40.99 -1.14 28.43
C GLU A 66 -39.86 -1.69 27.56
N ILE A 67 -40.12 -1.95 26.29
CA ILE A 67 -39.08 -2.45 25.37
C ILE A 67 -38.05 -1.36 25.07
N LYS A 68 -38.45 -0.08 25.07
CA LYS A 68 -37.52 1.05 24.94
C LYS A 68 -36.54 1.12 26.11
N ASN A 69 -36.97 0.84 27.34
CA ASN A 69 -36.08 0.77 28.49
C ASN A 69 -35.05 -0.36 28.33
N ILE A 70 -35.48 -1.55 27.88
CA ILE A 70 -34.57 -2.67 27.58
C ILE A 70 -33.58 -2.30 26.48
N LEU A 71 -34.02 -1.57 25.44
CA LEU A 71 -33.13 -1.06 24.39
C LEU A 71 -32.07 -0.11 24.97
N ASN A 72 -32.47 0.86 25.78
CA ASN A 72 -31.56 1.83 26.39
C ASN A 72 -30.54 1.16 27.32
N GLU A 73 -30.98 0.20 28.14
CA GLU A 73 -30.07 -0.62 28.95
C GLU A 73 -29.06 -1.39 28.07
N GLY A 74 -29.52 -1.98 26.96
CA GLY A 74 -28.63 -2.63 25.99
C GLY A 74 -27.57 -1.68 25.42
N ILE A 75 -27.96 -0.45 25.09
CA ILE A 75 -27.05 0.60 24.59
C ILE A 75 -26.02 0.97 25.67
N ASP A 76 -26.43 1.16 26.92
CA ASP A 76 -25.52 1.56 28.00
C ASP A 76 -24.57 0.42 28.40
N LEU A 77 -25.03 -0.83 28.34
CA LEU A 77 -24.17 -2.01 28.47
C LEU A 77 -23.13 -2.07 27.35
N ALA A 78 -23.52 -1.77 26.10
CA ALA A 78 -22.60 -1.75 24.96
C ALA A 78 -21.54 -0.66 25.10
N LYS A 79 -21.92 0.55 25.57
CA LYS A 79 -20.97 1.63 25.89
C LYS A 79 -20.00 1.25 27.00
N SER A 80 -20.47 0.44 27.95
CA SER A 80 -19.66 -0.11 29.05
C SER A 80 -18.88 -1.36 28.66
N GLU A 81 -18.81 -1.69 27.36
CA GLU A 81 -18.12 -2.85 26.78
C GLU A 81 -18.62 -4.22 27.27
N LYS A 82 -19.81 -4.26 27.89
CA LYS A 82 -20.46 -5.50 28.33
C LYS A 82 -21.26 -6.11 27.18
N TYR A 83 -20.55 -6.51 26.12
CA TYR A 83 -21.14 -6.86 24.84
C TYR A 83 -22.11 -8.05 24.88
N ASP A 84 -21.84 -9.08 25.67
CA ASP A 84 -22.73 -10.24 25.78
C ASP A 84 -24.07 -9.87 26.43
N LEU A 85 -24.04 -9.06 27.48
CA LEU A 85 -25.26 -8.57 28.15
C LEU A 85 -26.04 -7.60 27.26
N ALA A 86 -25.34 -6.72 26.54
CA ALA A 86 -25.95 -5.84 25.56
C ALA A 86 -26.68 -6.65 24.46
N ALA A 87 -26.02 -7.68 23.93
CA ALA A 87 -26.59 -8.56 22.92
C ALA A 87 -27.88 -9.25 23.43
N LEU A 88 -27.91 -9.73 24.67
CA LEU A 88 -29.13 -10.30 25.26
C LEU A 88 -30.29 -9.31 25.30
N ASN A 89 -30.04 -8.05 25.66
CA ASN A 89 -31.07 -7.02 25.67
C ASN A 89 -31.55 -6.68 24.26
N PHE A 90 -30.66 -6.58 23.28
CA PHE A 90 -31.08 -6.40 21.88
C PHE A 90 -31.86 -7.59 21.32
N GLU A 91 -31.49 -8.83 21.68
CA GLU A 91 -32.27 -10.02 21.32
C GLU A 91 -33.69 -9.98 21.90
N LYS A 92 -33.87 -9.51 23.15
CA LYS A 92 -35.20 -9.31 23.74
C LYS A 92 -36.03 -8.29 22.95
N VAL A 93 -35.44 -7.17 22.55
CA VAL A 93 -36.11 -6.16 21.71
C VAL A 93 -36.53 -6.76 20.37
N LEU A 94 -35.65 -7.52 19.72
CA LEU A 94 -35.91 -8.15 18.43
C LEU A 94 -36.93 -9.30 18.49
N LYS A 95 -37.24 -9.86 19.67
CA LYS A 95 -38.38 -10.81 19.81
C LYS A 95 -39.71 -10.13 19.51
N LYS A 96 -39.86 -8.84 19.87
CA LYS A 96 -41.09 -8.06 19.61
C LYS A 96 -41.02 -7.29 18.29
N TYR A 97 -39.84 -6.80 17.93
CA TYR A 97 -39.61 -6.00 16.73
C TYR A 97 -38.55 -6.66 15.82
N PRO A 98 -38.86 -7.83 15.23
CA PRO A 98 -37.88 -8.65 14.50
C PRO A 98 -37.33 -7.99 13.25
N ASP A 99 -38.00 -6.97 12.71
CA ASP A 99 -37.60 -6.29 11.48
C ASP A 99 -36.84 -4.99 11.71
N ASN A 100 -36.58 -4.60 12.96
CA ASN A 100 -35.89 -3.35 13.28
C ASN A 100 -34.40 -3.41 12.88
N SER A 101 -34.06 -2.83 11.73
CA SER A 101 -32.69 -2.83 11.16
C SER A 101 -31.67 -2.15 12.08
N LYS A 102 -32.08 -1.11 12.83
CA LYS A 102 -31.19 -0.39 13.74
C LYS A 102 -30.75 -1.29 14.90
N VAL A 103 -31.71 -1.96 15.54
CA VAL A 103 -31.41 -2.89 16.65
C VAL A 103 -30.66 -4.12 16.14
N LYS A 104 -30.99 -4.65 14.95
CA LYS A 104 -30.19 -5.70 14.30
C LYS A 104 -28.73 -5.29 14.10
N LYS A 105 -28.49 -4.06 13.64
CA LYS A 105 -27.14 -3.51 13.48
C LYS A 105 -26.41 -3.45 14.81
N ASP A 106 -27.04 -2.90 15.85
CA ASP A 106 -26.44 -2.74 17.18
C ASP A 106 -26.12 -4.11 17.82
N LEU A 107 -27.03 -5.09 17.66
CA LEU A 107 -26.79 -6.48 18.02
C LEU A 107 -25.60 -7.07 17.27
N ALA A 108 -25.53 -6.91 15.94
CA ALA A 108 -24.42 -7.43 15.15
C ALA A 108 -23.07 -6.83 15.55
N VAL A 109 -23.03 -5.53 15.87
CA VAL A 109 -21.83 -4.85 16.38
C VAL A 109 -21.42 -5.43 17.74
N CYS A 110 -22.36 -5.59 18.67
CA CYS A 110 -22.06 -6.20 19.98
C CYS A 110 -21.57 -7.64 19.85
N LEU A 111 -22.20 -8.45 19.00
CA LEU A 111 -21.75 -9.81 18.71
C LEU A 111 -20.33 -9.81 18.14
N MET A 112 -19.99 -8.89 17.23
CA MET A 112 -18.64 -8.80 16.66
C MET A 112 -17.61 -8.41 17.73
N ARG A 113 -17.93 -7.43 18.59
CA ARG A 113 -17.06 -7.01 19.70
C ARG A 113 -16.90 -8.09 20.78
N GLY A 114 -17.95 -8.87 21.03
CA GLY A 114 -17.94 -10.09 21.84
C GLY A 114 -17.36 -11.32 21.13
N ARG A 115 -16.70 -11.15 19.96
CA ARG A 115 -16.07 -12.21 19.15
C ARG A 115 -17.01 -13.31 18.64
N ASN A 116 -18.31 -13.07 18.65
CA ASN A 116 -19.32 -13.93 18.06
C ASN A 116 -19.58 -13.58 16.58
N TYR A 117 -18.53 -13.72 15.78
CA TYR A 117 -18.51 -13.28 14.38
C TYR A 117 -19.51 -14.04 13.49
N LYS A 118 -19.73 -15.35 13.75
CA LYS A 118 -20.66 -16.17 12.97
C LYS A 118 -22.09 -15.65 13.08
N LYS A 119 -22.59 -15.41 14.29
CA LYS A 119 -23.94 -14.83 14.50
C LYS A 119 -24.03 -13.42 13.92
N SER A 120 -23.02 -12.59 14.18
CA SER A 120 -22.94 -11.22 13.64
C SER A 120 -23.06 -11.21 12.10
N SER A 121 -22.27 -12.05 11.42
CA SER A 121 -22.27 -12.13 9.95
C SER A 121 -23.60 -12.60 9.36
N LYS A 122 -24.36 -13.44 10.08
CA LYS A 122 -25.71 -13.87 9.66
C LYS A 122 -26.68 -12.69 9.66
N ILE A 123 -26.70 -11.91 10.73
CA ILE A 123 -27.55 -10.73 10.85
C ILE A 123 -27.16 -9.68 9.81
N LEU A 124 -25.86 -9.43 9.63
CA LEU A 124 -25.36 -8.45 8.66
C LEU A 124 -25.63 -8.86 7.21
N LYS A 125 -25.61 -10.17 6.89
CA LYS A 125 -26.05 -10.69 5.58
C LYS A 125 -27.51 -10.32 5.29
N GLU A 126 -28.41 -10.46 6.27
CA GLU A 126 -29.81 -10.07 6.12
C GLU A 126 -29.94 -8.56 5.85
N LEU A 127 -29.18 -7.74 6.59
CA LEU A 127 -29.18 -6.28 6.43
C LEU A 127 -28.68 -5.85 5.04
N VAL A 128 -27.60 -6.47 4.53
CA VAL A 128 -27.08 -6.21 3.18
C VAL A 128 -28.08 -6.63 2.10
N ILE A 129 -28.82 -7.73 2.27
CA ILE A 129 -29.85 -8.15 1.30
C ILE A 129 -31.00 -7.13 1.26
N ARG A 130 -31.42 -6.64 2.43
CA ARG A 130 -32.51 -5.67 2.54
C ARG A 130 -32.12 -4.28 2.00
N GLU A 131 -30.90 -3.84 2.29
CA GLU A 131 -30.39 -2.54 1.89
C GLU A 131 -29.07 -2.69 1.10
N PRO A 132 -29.12 -3.16 -0.16
CA PRO A 132 -27.94 -3.53 -0.94
C PRO A 132 -27.04 -2.36 -1.33
N ASN A 133 -27.47 -1.12 -1.10
CA ASN A 133 -26.70 0.10 -1.33
C ASN A 133 -26.15 0.74 -0.04
N ASN A 134 -26.37 0.11 1.12
CA ASN A 134 -25.93 0.65 2.40
C ASN A 134 -24.47 0.23 2.70
N ILE A 135 -23.53 1.16 2.47
CA ILE A 135 -22.10 0.89 2.66
C ILE A 135 -21.74 0.50 4.09
N GLU A 136 -22.42 1.02 5.11
CA GLU A 136 -22.14 0.72 6.52
C GLU A 136 -22.32 -0.79 6.78
N TYR A 137 -23.36 -1.39 6.20
CA TYR A 137 -23.62 -2.83 6.35
C TYR A 137 -22.55 -3.68 5.67
N TYR A 138 -22.05 -3.26 4.49
CA TYR A 138 -20.91 -3.92 3.86
C TYR A 138 -19.66 -3.82 4.73
N LYS A 139 -19.35 -2.64 5.30
CA LYS A 139 -18.18 -2.46 6.19
C LYS A 139 -18.24 -3.41 7.38
N LEU A 140 -19.38 -3.45 8.07
CA LEU A 140 -19.57 -4.33 9.21
C LEU A 140 -19.47 -5.81 8.81
N LEU A 141 -20.04 -6.20 7.66
CA LEU A 141 -19.98 -7.59 7.18
C LEU A 141 -18.57 -8.02 6.77
N ILE A 142 -17.83 -7.12 6.10
CA ILE A 142 -16.41 -7.30 5.76
C ILE A 142 -15.59 -7.49 7.03
N ASN A 143 -15.79 -6.65 8.05
CA ASN A 143 -15.10 -6.79 9.34
C ASN A 143 -15.43 -8.12 10.02
N ALA A 144 -16.73 -8.50 10.07
CA ALA A 144 -17.14 -9.76 10.66
C ALA A 144 -16.52 -10.99 9.96
N TYR A 145 -16.37 -10.98 8.63
CA TYR A 145 -15.67 -12.06 7.93
C TYR A 145 -14.16 -12.01 8.10
N GLY A 146 -13.56 -10.82 8.09
CA GLY A 146 -12.13 -10.62 8.32
C GLY A 146 -11.70 -11.13 9.69
N ASP A 147 -12.39 -10.72 10.75
CA ASP A 147 -12.09 -11.11 12.12
C ASP A 147 -12.31 -12.61 12.37
N ASN A 148 -13.23 -13.23 11.62
CA ASN A 148 -13.48 -14.67 11.66
C ASN A 148 -12.55 -15.50 10.75
N TYR A 149 -11.63 -14.85 10.02
CA TYR A 149 -10.78 -15.48 8.99
C TYR A 149 -11.57 -16.27 7.93
N ASP A 150 -12.81 -15.88 7.64
CA ASP A 150 -13.63 -16.50 6.60
C ASP A 150 -13.33 -15.85 5.24
N LEU A 151 -12.15 -16.17 4.70
CA LEU A 151 -11.63 -15.56 3.48
C LEU A 151 -12.55 -15.75 2.26
N LYS A 152 -13.26 -16.88 2.19
CA LYS A 152 -14.17 -17.18 1.08
C LYS A 152 -15.37 -16.24 1.07
N ASN A 153 -16.04 -16.07 2.20
CA ASN A 153 -17.17 -15.13 2.29
C ASN A 153 -16.68 -13.68 2.24
N LEU A 154 -15.52 -13.38 2.79
CA LEU A 154 -14.88 -12.06 2.72
C LEU A 154 -14.64 -11.63 1.27
N GLU A 155 -14.02 -12.49 0.44
CA GLU A 155 -13.79 -12.22 -0.97
C GLU A 155 -15.10 -11.97 -1.72
N SER A 156 -16.13 -12.78 -1.44
CA SER A 156 -17.44 -12.62 -2.08
C SER A 156 -18.13 -11.31 -1.70
N VAL A 157 -18.09 -10.89 -0.44
CA VAL A 157 -18.71 -9.62 -0.02
C VAL A 157 -17.95 -8.42 -0.56
N LEU A 158 -16.60 -8.48 -0.58
CA LEU A 158 -15.77 -7.44 -1.14
C LEU A 158 -16.09 -7.22 -2.62
N LYS A 159 -16.13 -8.28 -3.44
CA LYS A 159 -16.50 -8.19 -4.87
C LYS A 159 -17.86 -7.52 -5.09
N LYS A 160 -18.85 -7.84 -4.26
CA LYS A 160 -20.17 -7.19 -4.34
C LYS A 160 -20.10 -5.71 -3.97
N SER A 161 -19.36 -5.37 -2.93
CA SER A 161 -19.21 -3.99 -2.44
C SER A 161 -18.53 -3.05 -3.44
N LEU A 162 -17.75 -3.57 -4.39
CA LEU A 162 -17.08 -2.74 -5.40
C LEU A 162 -18.05 -2.06 -6.38
N ASN A 163 -19.28 -2.55 -6.49
CA ASN A 163 -20.33 -1.98 -7.35
C ASN A 163 -21.11 -0.84 -6.68
N LEU A 164 -20.79 -0.50 -5.43
CA LEU A 164 -21.47 0.59 -4.72
C LEU A 164 -21.10 1.96 -5.31
N LYS A 165 -22.07 2.87 -5.34
CA LYS A 165 -21.86 4.26 -5.82
C LYS A 165 -20.89 5.07 -4.95
N ASN A 166 -20.73 4.67 -3.69
CA ASN A 166 -19.89 5.32 -2.69
C ASN A 166 -18.78 4.38 -2.18
N VAL A 167 -18.33 3.43 -3.00
CA VAL A 167 -17.31 2.44 -2.65
C VAL A 167 -16.05 3.07 -2.05
N GLU A 168 -15.53 2.44 -0.99
CA GLU A 168 -14.30 2.87 -0.31
C GLU A 168 -13.06 2.21 -0.92
N VAL A 169 -11.94 2.95 -0.98
CA VAL A 169 -10.63 2.43 -1.41
C VAL A 169 -10.20 1.21 -0.60
N ASP A 170 -10.52 1.20 0.69
CA ASP A 170 -10.10 0.14 1.60
C ASP A 170 -10.70 -1.23 1.20
N PHE A 171 -11.81 -1.27 0.46
CA PHE A 171 -12.37 -2.53 -0.07
C PHE A 171 -11.48 -3.12 -1.18
N TYR A 172 -10.95 -2.28 -2.06
CA TYR A 172 -9.98 -2.69 -3.07
C TYR A 172 -8.67 -3.14 -2.42
N LEU A 173 -8.19 -2.41 -1.41
CA LEU A 173 -6.97 -2.78 -0.68
C LEU A 173 -7.13 -4.14 0.03
N LYS A 174 -8.27 -4.37 0.70
CA LYS A 174 -8.52 -5.65 1.36
C LYS A 174 -8.62 -6.81 0.37
N LEU A 175 -9.25 -6.60 -0.78
CA LEU A 175 -9.33 -7.62 -1.82
C LEU A 175 -7.97 -7.88 -2.47
N PHE A 176 -7.15 -6.84 -2.65
CA PHE A 176 -5.77 -6.95 -3.09
C PHE A 176 -4.94 -7.79 -2.10
N GLU A 177 -5.04 -7.51 -0.79
CA GLU A 177 -4.35 -8.27 0.26
C GLU A 177 -4.69 -9.76 0.18
N ILE A 178 -5.97 -10.12 0.02
CA ILE A 178 -6.40 -11.52 -0.12
C ILE A 178 -5.66 -12.21 -1.27
N TYR A 179 -5.56 -11.60 -2.44
CA TYR A 179 -4.88 -12.22 -3.58
C TYR A 179 -3.36 -12.21 -3.46
N ASN A 180 -2.79 -11.13 -2.92
CA ASN A 180 -1.34 -10.96 -2.77
C ASN A 180 -0.75 -11.83 -1.66
N GLU A 181 -1.51 -12.10 -0.60
CA GLU A 181 -1.06 -12.84 0.60
C GLU A 181 -1.65 -14.26 0.71
N SER A 182 -2.59 -14.66 -0.16
CA SER A 182 -3.06 -16.05 -0.22
C SER A 182 -1.91 -17.06 -0.38
N GLU A 183 -2.09 -18.28 0.12
CA GLU A 183 -1.11 -19.37 0.02
C GLU A 183 -0.65 -19.62 -1.43
N LEU A 184 -1.54 -19.39 -2.41
CA LEU A 184 -1.29 -19.58 -3.83
C LEU A 184 -0.80 -18.31 -4.56
N ARG A 185 -0.80 -17.15 -3.89
CA ARG A 185 -0.46 -15.81 -4.42
C ARG A 185 -0.88 -15.59 -5.88
N ASP A 186 -2.09 -15.09 -6.09
CA ASP A 186 -2.60 -14.79 -7.42
C ASP A 186 -2.28 -13.34 -7.81
N TYR A 187 -1.04 -13.10 -8.26
CA TYR A 187 -0.58 -11.77 -8.65
C TYR A 187 -1.37 -11.18 -9.83
N THR A 188 -1.91 -12.03 -10.71
CA THR A 188 -2.76 -11.60 -11.82
C THR A 188 -4.09 -11.02 -11.32
N LYS A 189 -4.72 -11.65 -10.33
CA LYS A 189 -5.91 -11.07 -9.70
C LYS A 189 -5.55 -9.84 -8.85
N ALA A 190 -4.44 -9.88 -8.12
CA ALA A 190 -4.01 -8.76 -7.28
C ALA A 190 -3.79 -7.48 -8.12
N ILE A 191 -3.06 -7.57 -9.23
CA ILE A 191 -2.84 -6.42 -10.12
C ILE A 191 -4.13 -5.96 -10.78
N LYS A 192 -5.01 -6.90 -11.17
CA LYS A 192 -6.32 -6.57 -11.75
C LYS A 192 -7.18 -5.78 -10.78
N VAL A 193 -7.27 -6.18 -9.51
CA VAL A 193 -8.05 -5.45 -8.49
C VAL A 193 -7.55 -4.01 -8.35
N LEU A 194 -6.23 -3.80 -8.36
CA LEU A 194 -5.67 -2.46 -8.31
C LEU A 194 -6.04 -1.65 -9.55
N LYS A 195 -5.93 -2.23 -10.76
CA LYS A 195 -6.34 -1.58 -12.01
C LYS A 195 -7.83 -1.21 -12.01
N ASP A 196 -8.70 -2.15 -11.64
CA ASP A 196 -10.15 -1.93 -11.54
C ASP A 196 -10.46 -0.78 -10.57
N GLY A 197 -9.76 -0.69 -9.43
CA GLY A 197 -9.91 0.41 -8.49
C GLY A 197 -9.37 1.74 -9.02
N LEU A 198 -8.29 1.71 -9.79
CA LEU A 198 -7.74 2.89 -10.46
C LEU A 198 -8.65 3.40 -11.59
N GLU A 199 -9.45 2.55 -12.20
CA GLU A 199 -10.41 2.94 -13.24
C GLU A 199 -11.79 3.30 -12.66
N ASN A 200 -12.11 2.87 -11.44
CA ASN A 200 -13.40 3.15 -10.81
C ASN A 200 -13.58 4.65 -10.52
N LYS A 201 -14.64 5.23 -11.12
CA LYS A 201 -15.03 6.64 -10.99
C LYS A 201 -15.79 6.95 -9.70
N ASN A 202 -16.32 5.94 -9.02
CA ASN A 202 -17.05 6.08 -7.76
C ASN A 202 -16.13 6.23 -6.54
N ILE A 203 -14.81 6.04 -6.72
CA ILE A 203 -13.81 6.28 -5.68
C ILE A 203 -13.52 7.78 -5.60
N ASN A 204 -14.04 8.44 -4.58
CA ASN A 204 -13.96 9.90 -4.43
C ASN A 204 -12.79 10.38 -3.57
N SER A 205 -12.10 9.50 -2.85
CA SER A 205 -11.00 9.90 -1.95
C SER A 205 -9.94 8.81 -1.85
N LYS A 206 -8.73 9.18 -1.41
CA LYS A 206 -7.62 8.26 -1.06
C LYS A 206 -7.14 7.31 -2.17
N LYS A 207 -7.45 7.60 -3.44
CA LYS A 207 -7.04 6.79 -4.60
C LYS A 207 -5.53 6.60 -4.73
N TYR A 208 -4.73 7.52 -4.17
CA TYR A 208 -3.27 7.39 -4.06
C TYR A 208 -2.80 6.09 -3.38
N LYS A 209 -3.58 5.55 -2.44
CA LYS A 209 -3.22 4.28 -1.79
C LYS A 209 -3.18 3.12 -2.79
N LEU A 210 -4.08 3.13 -3.78
CA LEU A 210 -4.08 2.16 -4.87
C LEU A 210 -2.88 2.36 -5.79
N TYR A 211 -2.55 3.61 -6.15
CA TYR A 211 -1.34 3.90 -6.95
C TYR A 211 -0.07 3.38 -6.28
N LEU A 212 0.08 3.61 -4.98
CA LEU A 212 1.25 3.15 -4.22
C LEU A 212 1.36 1.62 -4.19
N LYS A 213 0.26 0.90 -3.97
CA LYS A 213 0.24 -0.57 -4.05
C LYS A 213 0.47 -1.08 -5.47
N PHE A 214 -0.05 -0.38 -6.47
CA PHE A 214 0.11 -0.72 -7.88
C PHE A 214 1.56 -0.58 -8.32
N LEU A 215 2.23 0.51 -7.94
CA LEU A 215 3.66 0.71 -8.17
C LEU A 215 4.50 -0.37 -7.47
N ASP A 216 4.23 -0.63 -6.19
CA ASP A 216 4.97 -1.62 -5.41
C ASP A 216 4.83 -3.04 -5.99
N LEU A 217 3.63 -3.44 -6.40
CA LEU A 217 3.44 -4.74 -7.06
C LEU A 217 4.05 -4.78 -8.46
N SER A 218 3.88 -3.73 -9.27
CA SER A 218 4.41 -3.69 -10.65
C SER A 218 5.92 -3.77 -10.69
N ASP A 219 6.61 -3.13 -9.74
CA ASP A 219 8.06 -3.23 -9.61
C ASP A 219 8.52 -4.64 -9.22
N ARG A 220 7.86 -5.28 -8.23
CA ARG A 220 8.18 -6.66 -7.82
C ARG A 220 7.97 -7.70 -8.91
N LEU A 221 7.03 -7.45 -9.82
CA LEU A 221 6.73 -8.31 -10.96
C LEU A 221 7.51 -7.93 -12.22
N ASP A 222 8.43 -6.96 -12.14
CA ASP A 222 9.17 -6.40 -13.29
C ASP A 222 8.26 -5.97 -14.46
N CYS A 223 7.05 -5.51 -14.14
CA CYS A 223 6.04 -5.06 -15.10
C CYS A 223 6.25 -3.59 -15.46
N LYS A 224 7.25 -3.33 -16.30
CA LYS A 224 7.70 -1.97 -16.67
C LYS A 224 6.58 -1.02 -17.13
N ASP A 225 5.67 -1.49 -17.98
CA ASP A 225 4.60 -0.65 -18.52
C ASP A 225 3.59 -0.24 -17.44
N ASP A 226 3.25 -1.17 -16.56
CA ASP A 226 2.36 -0.90 -15.42
C ASP A 226 3.04 0.04 -14.41
N PHE A 227 4.33 -0.15 -14.13
CA PHE A 227 5.09 0.75 -13.27
C PHE A 227 5.12 2.19 -13.82
N ASN A 228 5.40 2.35 -15.13
CA ASN A 228 5.42 3.66 -15.78
C ASN A 228 4.04 4.34 -15.70
N LYS A 229 2.96 3.62 -16.02
CA LYS A 229 1.59 4.13 -15.90
C LYS A 229 1.26 4.54 -14.47
N GLY A 230 1.72 3.77 -13.49
CA GLY A 230 1.57 4.10 -12.07
C GLY A 230 2.28 5.41 -11.71
N CYS A 231 3.51 5.62 -12.20
CA CYS A 231 4.29 6.83 -11.97
C CYS A 231 3.63 8.07 -12.60
N GLU A 232 3.15 7.94 -13.85
CA GLU A 232 2.42 9.01 -14.55
C GLU A 232 1.14 9.37 -13.80
N ALA A 233 0.32 8.38 -13.46
CA ALA A 233 -0.94 8.62 -12.78
C ALA A 233 -0.75 9.19 -11.36
N LEU A 234 0.26 8.72 -10.62
CA LEU A 234 0.60 9.27 -9.32
C LEU A 234 1.12 10.71 -9.42
N SER A 235 1.90 11.05 -10.46
CA SER A 235 2.40 12.42 -10.64
C SER A 235 1.30 13.47 -10.89
N GLY A 236 0.14 13.04 -11.39
CA GLY A 236 -1.00 13.93 -11.66
C GLY A 236 -1.92 14.18 -10.47
N ILE A 237 -1.66 13.59 -9.29
CA ILE A 237 -2.55 13.76 -8.13
C ILE A 237 -2.26 15.08 -7.39
N ILE A 238 -3.32 15.68 -6.85
CA ILE A 238 -3.20 16.83 -5.95
C ILE A 238 -3.11 16.31 -4.52
N LEU A 239 -1.98 16.58 -3.86
CA LEU A 239 -1.74 16.25 -2.46
C LEU A 239 -2.27 17.37 -1.55
N LYS A 240 -3.06 17.00 -0.54
CA LYS A 240 -3.54 17.89 0.52
C LYS A 240 -3.15 17.26 1.88
N ASP A 241 -4.13 16.78 2.63
CA ASP A 241 -3.94 16.19 3.96
C ASP A 241 -3.17 14.85 3.94
N ASN A 242 -2.94 14.29 2.75
CA ASN A 242 -2.26 13.03 2.50
C ASN A 242 -0.79 13.19 2.06
N TYR A 243 -0.25 14.41 2.08
CA TYR A 243 1.10 14.70 1.60
C TYR A 243 2.18 13.85 2.28
N GLU A 244 2.24 13.87 3.61
CA GLU A 244 3.26 13.15 4.38
C GLU A 244 3.16 11.63 4.22
N GLU A 245 1.94 11.10 4.14
CA GLU A 245 1.71 9.66 3.92
C GLU A 245 2.24 9.23 2.54
N VAL A 246 1.97 10.02 1.50
CA VAL A 246 2.43 9.74 0.13
C VAL A 246 3.95 9.89 0.04
N LYS A 247 4.51 10.97 0.59
CA LYS A 247 5.97 11.20 0.64
C LYS A 247 6.69 10.03 1.30
N SER A 248 6.27 9.64 2.51
CA SER A 248 6.85 8.51 3.25
C SER A 248 6.76 7.21 2.43
N SER A 249 5.61 6.94 1.81
CA SER A 249 5.42 5.75 0.98
C SER A 249 6.33 5.71 -0.25
N ILE A 250 6.53 6.86 -0.92
CA ILE A 250 7.44 6.97 -2.06
C ILE A 250 8.89 6.74 -1.61
N LEU A 251 9.32 7.33 -0.50
CA LEU A 251 10.66 7.15 0.04
C LEU A 251 10.93 5.68 0.41
N ASN A 252 9.97 5.02 1.07
CA ASN A 252 10.07 3.59 1.40
C ASN A 252 10.17 2.72 0.14
N LEU A 253 9.42 3.06 -0.92
CA LEU A 253 9.49 2.35 -2.20
C LEU A 253 10.84 2.59 -2.91
N LEU A 254 11.39 3.81 -2.85
CA LEU A 254 12.73 4.11 -3.37
C LEU A 254 13.81 3.30 -2.65
N ASP A 255 13.74 3.18 -1.33
CA ASP A 255 14.66 2.36 -0.53
C ASP A 255 14.58 0.87 -0.93
N ARG A 256 13.37 0.34 -1.16
CA ARG A 256 13.20 -1.05 -1.64
C ARG A 256 13.79 -1.23 -3.03
N ILE A 257 13.45 -0.36 -3.98
CA ILE A 257 14.00 -0.36 -5.35
C ILE A 257 15.53 -0.32 -5.33
N LEU A 258 16.11 0.46 -4.42
CA LEU A 258 17.56 0.56 -4.28
C LEU A 258 18.19 -0.74 -3.78
N LYS A 259 17.56 -1.41 -2.79
CA LYS A 259 18.02 -2.70 -2.25
C LYS A 259 17.91 -3.84 -3.27
N GLU A 260 16.89 -3.80 -4.12
CA GLU A 260 16.65 -4.81 -5.17
C GLU A 260 17.36 -4.47 -6.49
N PHE A 261 18.07 -3.33 -6.56
CA PHE A 261 18.79 -2.84 -7.74
C PHE A 261 17.90 -2.62 -8.98
N HIS A 262 16.62 -2.27 -8.79
CA HIS A 262 15.67 -1.96 -9.86
C HIS A 262 15.88 -0.53 -10.41
N PHE A 263 17.11 -0.20 -10.82
CA PHE A 263 17.56 1.17 -11.07
C PHE A 263 16.71 1.94 -12.10
N LYS A 264 16.22 1.28 -13.15
CA LYS A 264 15.34 1.90 -14.16
C LYS A 264 14.05 2.42 -13.53
N ASN A 265 13.41 1.63 -12.67
CA ASN A 265 12.22 2.02 -11.94
C ASN A 265 12.56 3.12 -10.93
N GLY A 266 13.75 3.08 -10.33
CA GLY A 266 14.28 4.16 -9.49
C GLY A 266 14.37 5.52 -10.19
N VAL A 267 14.83 5.56 -11.46
CA VAL A 267 14.83 6.81 -12.26
C VAL A 267 13.41 7.36 -12.43
N ARG A 268 12.44 6.50 -12.69
CA ARG A 268 11.04 6.89 -12.89
C ARG A 268 10.41 7.40 -11.59
N LEU A 269 10.55 6.65 -10.51
CA LEU A 269 9.98 7.00 -9.22
C LEU A 269 10.60 8.26 -8.62
N THR A 270 11.91 8.46 -8.76
CA THR A 270 12.55 9.73 -8.33
C THR A 270 12.01 10.91 -9.12
N SER A 271 11.68 10.74 -10.41
CA SER A 271 11.09 11.80 -11.22
C SER A 271 9.66 12.12 -10.75
N THR A 272 8.86 11.10 -10.43
CA THR A 272 7.54 11.28 -9.78
C THR A 272 7.66 11.98 -8.42
N ALA A 273 8.65 11.60 -7.61
CA ALA A 273 8.87 12.19 -6.29
C ALA A 273 9.20 13.69 -6.38
N LEU A 274 10.07 14.08 -7.31
CA LEU A 274 10.44 15.49 -7.55
C LEU A 274 9.24 16.35 -7.98
N VAL A 275 8.25 15.77 -8.68
CA VAL A 275 7.02 16.47 -9.08
C VAL A 275 6.07 16.67 -7.90
N LEU A 276 5.99 15.69 -7.00
CA LEU A 276 4.99 15.68 -5.93
C LEU A 276 5.45 16.40 -4.66
N MET A 277 6.75 16.51 -4.42
CA MET A 277 7.30 17.08 -3.20
C MET A 277 7.38 18.61 -3.26
N ASP A 278 7.06 19.26 -2.14
CA ASP A 278 7.06 20.71 -1.96
C ASP A 278 8.49 21.24 -1.80
N GLU A 279 8.94 22.03 -2.76
CA GLU A 279 10.29 22.61 -2.81
C GLU A 279 10.66 23.41 -1.56
N LYS A 280 9.70 24.09 -0.93
CA LYS A 280 9.97 24.93 0.24
C LYS A 280 10.04 24.12 1.52
N LYS A 281 9.24 23.07 1.63
CA LYS A 281 9.17 22.24 2.84
C LYS A 281 10.25 21.17 2.87
N ASP A 282 10.64 20.65 1.71
CA ASP A 282 11.39 19.41 1.60
C ASP A 282 12.76 19.54 0.93
N VAL A 283 13.40 20.71 1.03
CA VAL A 283 14.69 21.03 0.41
C VAL A 283 15.72 19.90 0.57
N GLU A 284 15.98 19.45 1.80
CA GLU A 284 16.96 18.39 2.07
C GLU A 284 16.55 17.04 1.46
N THR A 285 15.24 16.73 1.46
CA THR A 285 14.73 15.49 0.87
C THR A 285 14.87 15.52 -0.65
N LEU A 286 14.56 16.65 -1.29
CA LEU A 286 14.71 16.86 -2.72
C LEU A 286 16.17 16.77 -3.15
N GLU A 287 17.10 17.36 -2.41
CA GLU A 287 18.54 17.23 -2.67
C GLU A 287 19.00 15.76 -2.63
N LYS A 288 18.54 15.00 -1.63
CA LYS A 288 18.81 13.55 -1.54
C LYS A 288 18.24 12.80 -2.74
N ILE A 289 17.00 13.11 -3.16
CA ILE A 289 16.36 12.48 -4.32
C ILE A 289 17.08 12.83 -5.63
N MET A 290 17.55 14.07 -5.80
CA MET A 290 18.32 14.47 -6.98
C MET A 290 19.69 13.76 -7.03
N SER A 291 20.34 13.59 -5.88
CA SER A 291 21.56 12.77 -5.75
C SER A 291 21.30 11.30 -6.11
N LEU A 292 20.22 10.73 -5.56
CA LEU A 292 19.80 9.36 -5.83
C LEU A 292 19.45 9.15 -7.30
N ARG A 293 18.71 10.07 -7.92
CA ARG A 293 18.33 10.01 -9.34
C ARG A 293 19.54 9.99 -10.28
N ARG A 294 20.56 10.82 -10.00
CA ARG A 294 21.83 10.80 -10.76
C ARG A 294 22.51 9.44 -10.66
N SER A 295 22.54 8.88 -9.46
CA SER A 295 23.10 7.54 -9.21
C SER A 295 22.31 6.47 -9.98
N PHE A 296 20.97 6.49 -9.91
CA PHE A 296 20.11 5.55 -10.63
C PHE A 296 20.29 5.60 -12.15
N LEU A 297 20.47 6.79 -12.73
CA LEU A 297 20.65 6.92 -14.17
C LEU A 297 21.91 6.16 -14.64
N GLU A 298 23.06 6.44 -14.05
CA GLU A 298 24.30 5.74 -14.39
C GLU A 298 24.26 4.25 -14.04
N LEU A 299 23.72 3.89 -12.87
CA LEU A 299 23.58 2.50 -12.45
C LEU A 299 22.68 1.70 -13.39
N SER A 300 21.61 2.30 -13.91
CA SER A 300 20.72 1.66 -14.88
C SER A 300 21.39 1.38 -16.22
N MET A 301 22.24 2.29 -16.69
CA MET A 301 23.04 2.09 -17.91
C MET A 301 24.16 1.06 -17.68
N LEU A 302 24.82 1.11 -16.51
CA LEU A 302 25.85 0.15 -16.12
C LEU A 302 25.29 -1.28 -15.99
N TYR A 303 24.04 -1.42 -15.53
CA TYR A 303 23.35 -2.70 -15.44
C TYR A 303 23.28 -3.42 -16.80
N GLU A 304 22.98 -2.68 -17.86
CA GLU A 304 22.86 -3.24 -19.21
C GLU A 304 24.21 -3.42 -19.94
N ASP A 305 25.29 -2.82 -19.42
CA ASP A 305 26.59 -2.83 -20.07
C ASP A 305 27.31 -4.18 -19.91
N LYS A 306 27.27 -4.99 -20.95
CA LYS A 306 27.91 -6.32 -21.00
C LYS A 306 29.43 -6.29 -21.09
N SER A 307 30.04 -5.12 -21.28
CA SER A 307 31.51 -5.01 -21.38
C SER A 307 32.20 -4.80 -20.03
N ILE A 308 31.43 -4.56 -18.97
CA ILE A 308 31.92 -4.55 -17.59
C ILE A 308 31.81 -5.96 -17.03
N ASN A 309 32.87 -6.45 -16.39
CA ASN A 309 32.86 -7.74 -15.71
C ASN A 309 31.69 -7.86 -14.72
N GLU A 310 30.89 -8.92 -14.82
CA GLU A 310 29.65 -9.07 -14.05
C GLU A 310 29.86 -9.17 -12.53
N ASP A 311 30.90 -9.88 -12.08
CA ASP A 311 31.22 -10.01 -10.66
C ASP A 311 31.63 -8.64 -10.08
N PHE A 312 32.44 -7.89 -10.82
CA PHE A 312 32.83 -6.55 -10.45
C PHE A 312 31.64 -5.58 -10.46
N LYS A 313 30.79 -5.66 -11.49
CA LYS A 313 29.56 -4.86 -11.60
C LYS A 313 28.67 -5.02 -10.37
N LYS A 314 28.48 -6.25 -9.89
CA LYS A 314 27.74 -6.53 -8.66
C LYS A 314 28.34 -5.80 -7.46
N VAL A 315 29.66 -5.86 -7.28
CA VAL A 315 30.33 -5.21 -6.14
C VAL A 315 30.28 -3.69 -6.24
N VAL A 316 30.36 -3.15 -7.46
CA VAL A 316 30.17 -1.73 -7.75
C VAL A 316 28.76 -1.28 -7.33
N PHE A 317 27.71 -2.04 -7.64
CA PHE A 317 26.35 -1.72 -7.21
C PHE A 317 26.23 -1.62 -5.69
N TYR A 318 26.70 -2.66 -4.99
CA TYR A 318 26.70 -2.67 -3.52
C TYR A 318 27.46 -1.47 -2.93
N ASN A 319 28.62 -1.11 -3.49
CA ASN A 319 29.40 0.04 -3.04
C ASN A 319 28.71 1.37 -3.36
N ALA A 320 28.14 1.53 -4.55
CA ALA A 320 27.48 2.76 -4.97
C ALA A 320 26.24 3.06 -4.12
N VAL A 321 25.41 2.05 -3.84
CA VAL A 321 24.17 2.26 -3.08
C VAL A 321 24.39 2.33 -1.57
N SER A 322 25.52 1.84 -1.05
CA SER A 322 25.81 1.78 0.40
C SER A 322 25.70 3.13 1.11
N LYS A 323 26.01 4.24 0.41
CA LYS A 323 25.92 5.58 1.00
C LYS A 323 24.48 6.01 1.33
N PHE A 324 23.48 5.43 0.67
CA PHE A 324 22.07 5.71 0.90
C PHE A 324 21.44 4.74 1.91
N LEU A 325 22.02 3.55 2.08
CA LEU A 325 21.50 2.47 2.92
C LEU A 325 22.35 2.25 4.18
N LYS A 326 23.06 3.29 4.65
CA LYS A 326 24.01 3.17 5.77
C LYS A 326 23.39 2.62 7.05
N ASP A 327 22.12 2.93 7.29
CA ASP A 327 21.41 2.52 8.50
C ASP A 327 20.71 1.16 8.36
N ASP A 328 20.75 0.54 7.17
CA ASP A 328 20.15 -0.77 6.93
C ASP A 328 21.10 -1.90 7.33
N ILE A 329 20.82 -2.50 8.50
CA ILE A 329 21.61 -3.58 9.10
C ILE A 329 21.72 -4.79 8.15
N LYS A 330 20.62 -5.15 7.47
CA LYS A 330 20.60 -6.35 6.62
C LYS A 330 21.43 -6.12 5.37
N PHE A 331 21.25 -4.98 4.72
CA PHE A 331 22.05 -4.56 3.58
C PHE A 331 23.53 -4.48 3.94
N ASN A 332 23.89 -3.90 5.08
CA ASN A 332 25.29 -3.78 5.51
C ASN A 332 25.98 -5.14 5.68
N LYS A 333 25.29 -6.14 6.27
CA LYS A 333 25.81 -7.52 6.36
C LYS A 333 26.03 -8.13 4.98
N ASP A 334 25.07 -7.93 4.07
CA ASP A 334 25.20 -8.44 2.70
C ASP A 334 26.31 -7.73 1.93
N PHE A 335 26.45 -6.40 2.10
CA PHE A 335 27.51 -5.57 1.54
C PHE A 335 28.90 -6.06 1.97
N GLU A 336 29.13 -6.30 3.26
CA GLU A 336 30.41 -6.80 3.76
C GLU A 336 30.74 -8.17 3.18
N ARG A 337 29.79 -9.10 3.21
CA ARG A 337 29.93 -10.45 2.67
C ARG A 337 30.26 -10.44 1.18
N ILE A 338 29.54 -9.65 0.39
CA ILE A 338 29.77 -9.53 -1.06
C ILE A 338 31.16 -8.97 -1.35
N ASN A 339 31.59 -7.92 -0.64
CA ASN A 339 32.93 -7.36 -0.81
C ASN A 339 34.01 -8.38 -0.43
N GLN A 340 33.87 -9.08 0.70
CA GLN A 340 34.84 -10.10 1.13
C GLN A 340 34.96 -11.23 0.10
N ASN A 341 33.83 -11.78 -0.34
CA ASN A 341 33.80 -12.87 -1.31
C ASN A 341 34.47 -12.47 -2.63
N PHE A 342 34.20 -11.27 -3.13
CA PHE A 342 34.84 -10.76 -4.34
C PHE A 342 36.37 -10.70 -4.20
N PHE A 343 36.88 -10.08 -3.14
CA PHE A 343 38.33 -9.94 -2.97
C PHE A 343 39.06 -11.24 -2.64
N ASN A 344 38.37 -12.25 -2.10
CA ASN A 344 38.96 -13.54 -1.78
C ASN A 344 39.01 -14.48 -2.99
N ASN A 345 38.01 -14.40 -3.86
CA ASN A 345 37.81 -15.40 -4.92
C ASN A 345 38.18 -14.88 -6.32
N PHE A 346 38.27 -13.57 -6.52
CA PHE A 346 38.52 -13.02 -7.84
C PHE A 346 39.98 -13.22 -8.28
N ASN A 347 40.18 -13.61 -9.54
CA ASN A 347 41.51 -13.73 -10.13
C ASN A 347 42.06 -12.37 -10.58
N PHE A 348 42.90 -11.76 -9.76
CA PHE A 348 43.53 -10.45 -10.05
C PHE A 348 44.70 -10.52 -11.04
N GLU A 349 44.87 -11.62 -11.76
CA GLU A 349 45.89 -11.75 -12.80
C GLU A 349 45.48 -11.19 -14.16
N ASN A 350 44.17 -11.07 -14.43
CA ASN A 350 43.63 -10.61 -15.70
C ASN A 350 43.33 -9.09 -15.66
N ASP A 351 43.70 -8.40 -16.74
CA ASP A 351 43.46 -6.98 -16.99
C ASP A 351 41.98 -6.61 -17.14
N GLU A 352 41.07 -7.59 -17.20
CA GLU A 352 39.63 -7.39 -17.34
C GLU A 352 39.05 -6.39 -16.33
N LEU A 353 39.47 -6.46 -15.06
CA LEU A 353 39.04 -5.49 -14.05
C LEU A 353 39.62 -4.10 -14.27
N VAL A 354 40.85 -4.00 -14.76
CA VAL A 354 41.48 -2.73 -15.08
C VAL A 354 40.73 -2.05 -16.23
N LYS A 355 40.37 -2.82 -17.26
CA LYS A 355 39.52 -2.35 -18.38
C LYS A 355 38.14 -1.93 -17.88
N SER A 356 37.52 -2.73 -17.03
CA SER A 356 36.22 -2.41 -16.42
C SER A 356 36.27 -1.11 -15.60
N ILE A 357 37.31 -0.89 -14.80
CA ILE A 357 37.52 0.35 -14.03
C ILE A 357 37.76 1.54 -14.96
N GLY A 358 38.56 1.35 -16.03
CA GLY A 358 38.77 2.37 -17.05
C GLY A 358 37.45 2.80 -17.69
N LYS A 359 36.58 1.84 -18.01
CA LYS A 359 35.26 2.11 -18.56
C LYS A 359 34.34 2.81 -17.54
N LEU A 360 34.31 2.36 -16.28
CA LEU A 360 33.61 3.09 -15.21
C LEU A 360 34.04 4.55 -15.13
N LYS A 361 35.34 4.83 -15.17
CA LYS A 361 35.86 6.20 -15.09
C LYS A 361 35.41 7.08 -16.26
N ASN A 362 35.31 6.51 -17.47
CA ASN A 362 35.00 7.24 -18.69
C ASN A 362 33.49 7.41 -18.91
N ASP A 363 32.73 6.33 -18.72
CA ASP A 363 31.33 6.25 -19.16
C ASP A 363 30.34 6.39 -17.98
N TYR A 364 30.80 6.15 -16.75
CA TYR A 364 29.98 6.12 -15.52
C TYR A 364 30.65 6.94 -14.39
N ARG A 365 30.95 8.20 -14.69
CA ARG A 365 31.82 9.05 -13.85
C ARG A 365 31.29 9.22 -12.42
N ASN A 366 29.99 9.42 -12.21
CA ASN A 366 29.47 9.58 -10.85
C ASN A 366 29.58 8.27 -10.06
N VAL A 367 29.22 7.14 -10.66
CA VAL A 367 29.38 5.81 -10.05
C VAL A 367 30.85 5.53 -9.75
N TYR A 368 31.77 5.87 -10.66
CA TYR A 368 33.22 5.75 -10.42
C TYR A 368 33.68 6.58 -9.22
N LEU A 369 33.24 7.85 -9.12
CA LEU A 369 33.60 8.72 -7.99
C LEU A 369 33.08 8.16 -6.66
N GLU A 370 31.86 7.64 -6.66
CA GLU A 370 31.24 7.02 -5.48
C GLU A 370 31.92 5.72 -5.06
N THR A 371 32.43 4.97 -6.04
CA THR A 371 33.10 3.68 -5.84
C THR A 371 34.62 3.78 -5.95
N ARG A 372 35.20 4.98 -5.89
CA ARG A 372 36.64 5.19 -6.10
C ARG A 372 37.51 4.35 -5.16
N LYS A 373 37.12 4.27 -3.88
CA LYS A 373 37.83 3.45 -2.87
C LYS A 373 37.86 1.97 -3.24
N LEU A 374 36.79 1.45 -3.84
CA LEU A 374 36.73 0.09 -4.36
C LEU A 374 37.71 -0.07 -5.53
N SER A 375 37.63 0.83 -6.51
CA SER A 375 38.51 0.82 -7.69
C SER A 375 39.99 0.87 -7.32
N ASP A 376 40.38 1.77 -6.40
CA ASP A 376 41.76 1.89 -5.91
C ASP A 376 42.24 0.59 -5.24
N LYS A 377 41.37 -0.06 -4.46
CA LYS A 377 41.67 -1.34 -3.79
C LYS A 377 41.86 -2.48 -4.81
N VAL A 378 41.03 -2.53 -5.85
CA VAL A 378 41.17 -3.49 -6.96
C VAL A 378 42.47 -3.28 -7.72
N LEU A 379 42.76 -2.05 -8.16
CA LEU A 379 44.00 -1.71 -8.87
C LEU A 379 45.24 -2.00 -8.01
N GLY A 380 45.16 -1.77 -6.69
CA GLY A 380 46.23 -2.10 -5.76
C GLY A 380 46.48 -3.60 -5.62
N ARG A 381 45.44 -4.44 -5.65
CA ARG A 381 45.56 -5.91 -5.64
C ARG A 381 46.15 -6.42 -6.94
N TYR A 382 45.61 -5.97 -8.07
CA TYR A 382 46.14 -6.27 -9.41
C TYR A 382 47.64 -5.93 -9.51
N SER A 383 48.03 -4.71 -9.14
CA SER A 383 49.43 -4.26 -9.18
C SER A 383 50.37 -5.13 -8.32
N LYS A 384 49.91 -5.64 -7.17
CA LYS A 384 50.71 -6.54 -6.33
C LYS A 384 50.91 -7.90 -7.00
N VAL A 385 49.87 -8.43 -7.63
CA VAL A 385 49.93 -9.73 -8.33
C VAL A 385 50.87 -9.67 -9.53
N GLN A 386 50.81 -8.59 -10.33
CA GLN A 386 51.72 -8.42 -11.47
C GLN A 386 53.19 -8.33 -11.03
N LYS A 387 53.50 -7.60 -9.95
CA LYS A 387 54.88 -7.57 -9.39
C LYS A 387 55.38 -8.96 -8.98
N ILE A 388 54.55 -9.76 -8.32
CA ILE A 388 54.93 -11.12 -7.92
C ILE A 388 55.19 -12.02 -9.13
N LYS A 389 54.41 -11.85 -10.22
CA LYS A 389 54.66 -12.57 -11.48
C LYS A 389 55.97 -12.14 -12.12
N GLU A 390 56.23 -10.84 -12.20
CA GLU A 390 57.48 -10.30 -12.72
C GLU A 390 58.69 -10.82 -11.92
N GLU A 391 58.63 -10.77 -10.58
CA GLU A 391 59.68 -11.27 -9.68
C GLU A 391 59.93 -12.79 -9.82
N LYS A 392 58.87 -13.59 -10.06
CA LYS A 392 58.99 -15.04 -10.31
C LYS A 392 59.54 -15.38 -11.69
N ASN A 393 59.37 -14.49 -12.68
CA ASN A 393 59.84 -14.68 -14.06
C ASN A 393 61.26 -14.14 -14.28
N VAL A 394 61.93 -13.59 -13.27
CA VAL A 394 63.36 -13.25 -13.35
C VAL A 394 64.20 -14.53 -13.29
N PRO A 395 65.06 -14.82 -14.28
CA PRO A 395 65.96 -15.97 -14.23
C PRO A 395 66.83 -15.96 -12.96
N LYS A 396 66.96 -17.10 -12.28
CA LYS A 396 67.77 -17.24 -11.04
C LYS A 396 69.23 -16.81 -11.18
N GLU A 397 69.73 -16.66 -12.41
CA GLU A 397 71.08 -16.21 -12.74
C GLU A 397 71.38 -14.76 -12.34
N PHE A 398 70.36 -13.94 -12.05
CA PHE A 398 70.57 -12.55 -11.59
C PHE A 398 70.77 -12.38 -10.08
N TYR A 399 70.64 -13.45 -9.28
CA TYR A 399 70.83 -13.36 -7.82
C TYR A 399 72.29 -13.50 -7.35
N SER A 400 73.25 -13.72 -8.26
CA SER A 400 74.65 -13.98 -7.89
C SER A 400 75.58 -12.77 -7.89
N ASN A 401 75.18 -11.58 -8.34
CA ASN A 401 76.05 -10.39 -8.29
C ASN A 401 75.42 -9.25 -7.48
N ARG A 402 75.51 -9.36 -6.15
CA ARG A 402 75.43 -8.20 -5.26
C ARG A 402 76.69 -7.36 -5.46
N ARG A 403 76.59 -6.29 -6.25
CA ARG A 403 77.20 -4.97 -6.01
C ARG A 403 76.79 -4.05 -7.17
N GLU A 404 76.04 -3.02 -6.81
CA GLU A 404 75.56 -1.87 -7.60
C GLU A 404 74.04 -1.85 -7.82
N GLY A 405 73.49 -0.64 -7.67
CA GLY A 405 72.13 -0.36 -7.22
C GLY A 405 71.01 -1.20 -7.85
N ASN A 406 70.11 -1.70 -7.00
CA ASN A 406 68.94 -2.49 -7.35
C ASN A 406 68.19 -1.89 -8.59
N PRO A 407 68.27 -2.54 -9.77
CA PRO A 407 67.65 -2.05 -11.01
C PRO A 407 66.13 -1.88 -10.90
N VAL A 408 65.49 -2.66 -10.02
CA VAL A 408 64.06 -2.59 -9.72
C VAL A 408 63.69 -1.22 -9.15
N LYS A 409 64.55 -0.59 -8.32
CA LYS A 409 64.29 0.77 -7.81
C LYS A 409 64.37 1.85 -8.89
N ILE A 410 65.15 1.62 -9.96
CA ILE A 410 65.33 2.59 -11.06
C ILE A 410 64.14 2.51 -12.04
N LEU A 411 63.65 1.30 -12.34
CA LEU A 411 62.43 1.14 -13.15
C LEU A 411 61.18 1.65 -12.42
N PHE A 412 61.06 1.38 -11.10
CA PHE A 412 59.92 1.87 -10.31
C PHE A 412 59.79 3.39 -10.28
N ARG A 413 60.91 4.13 -10.26
CA ARG A 413 60.89 5.60 -10.31
C ARG A 413 60.42 6.13 -11.66
N LYS A 414 60.71 5.45 -12.77
CA LYS A 414 60.24 5.86 -14.11
C LYS A 414 58.74 5.62 -14.30
N VAL A 415 58.23 4.48 -13.81
CA VAL A 415 56.80 4.13 -13.93
C VAL A 415 55.92 4.98 -13.01
N ILE A 416 56.33 5.27 -11.77
CA ILE A 416 55.55 6.14 -10.88
C ILE A 416 55.46 7.58 -11.41
N ASN A 417 56.51 8.07 -12.09
CA ASN A 417 56.50 9.41 -12.66
C ASN A 417 55.64 9.51 -13.93
N SER A 418 55.43 8.43 -14.69
CA SER A 418 54.54 8.46 -15.88
C SER A 418 53.05 8.47 -15.55
N PHE A 419 52.68 8.26 -14.28
CA PHE A 419 51.28 8.34 -13.81
C PHE A 419 50.95 9.65 -13.07
N ARG A 420 51.91 10.57 -12.91
CA ARG A 420 51.68 11.88 -12.28
C ARG A 420 51.43 13.00 -13.28
N ASP A 421 51.89 12.87 -14.51
CA ASP A 421 51.67 13.84 -15.58
C ASP A 421 50.75 13.24 -16.66
N LYS A 422 49.43 13.23 -16.40
CA LYS A 422 48.32 13.27 -17.38
C LYS A 422 46.95 13.30 -16.72
#